data_AF-A0AA43I8V2-F1
#
_entry.id   AF-A0AA43I8V2-F1
#
_cell.length_a   1.000
_cell.length_b   1.000
_cell.length_c   1.000
_cell.angle_alpha   90.00
_cell.angle_beta   90.00
_cell.angle_gamma   90.00
#
_symmetry.space_group_name_H-M   'P 1'
#
loop_
_entity.id
_entity.type
_entity.pdbx_description
1 polymer ?
#
loop_
_entity_poly.entity_id
_entity_poly.type
_entity_poly.pdbx_seq_one_letter_code
_entity_poly.pdbx_strand_id
1 'polypeptide(L)'
;MTEKKKLKRPEVLAPAGTLEKLKTAIHYGADAVYIGGNAYGLRSRAGNFTYEEMAEGVAFAKAHNAQVYVAANMVTHEGDQEGAGEFFRELRDLGISAVIISDPTLIEICAAEAPGLPIHLSTQASATNYETLEFWKAEGLERVVLGREVSMAEVAEIRQNTSVEIEAFIHGAMCISYSGRCTLSNHMSLRDANRGGCSQSCRWKYDLYDMPFGEERRSLTDAGEVSEEFSMSAVDMSMIEHIPDMIENGVDSLKIEGRMKSIHYVSTVSNVYKAAVDSYMADPENYVCKQEWIDELWKVAQRELATGFYYHTPTDKEQLFGPRRKIPVYKFIGEVLSYNETTKIATIRQRNHFSVGDEIEFYGPGFHHFHQSVVEMWNEDGETIDRAPNPMMILTMPVLEPVKPGDMIRKKT
;
A
#
# COMPACT_ATOMS: atom_id res chain seq x y z
N MET A 1 12.76 -21.43 -33.45
CA MET A 1 13.27 -20.45 -32.47
C MET A 1 12.07 -19.61 -32.08
N THR A 2 11.48 -19.88 -30.92
CA THR A 2 10.42 -19.05 -30.35
C THR A 2 11.02 -17.69 -30.04
N GLU A 3 10.49 -16.61 -30.62
CA GLU A 3 10.88 -15.25 -30.23
C GLU A 3 10.66 -15.12 -28.72
N LYS A 4 11.71 -14.80 -27.98
CA LYS A 4 11.58 -14.49 -26.54
C LYS A 4 10.66 -13.28 -26.43
N LYS A 5 9.50 -13.46 -25.77
CA LYS A 5 8.56 -12.37 -25.47
C LYS A 5 9.35 -11.26 -24.75
N LYS A 6 9.41 -10.07 -25.34
CA LYS A 6 10.11 -8.92 -24.73
C LYS A 6 9.31 -8.49 -23.50
N LEU A 7 9.83 -8.79 -22.31
CA LEU A 7 9.22 -8.40 -21.05
C LEU A 7 9.30 -6.88 -20.86
N LYS A 8 8.18 -6.25 -20.52
CA LYS A 8 8.16 -4.86 -20.06
C LYS A 8 8.34 -4.88 -18.55
N ARG A 9 9.29 -4.09 -18.05
CA ARG A 9 9.47 -3.92 -16.61
C ARG A 9 8.23 -3.19 -16.05
N PRO A 10 7.54 -3.74 -15.03
CA PRO A 10 6.47 -3.01 -14.38
C PRO A 10 7.03 -1.96 -13.42
N GLU A 11 6.21 -0.95 -13.15
CA GLU A 11 6.40 -0.01 -12.06
C GLU A 11 6.03 -0.66 -10.71
N VAL A 12 6.83 -0.46 -9.67
CA VAL A 12 6.41 -0.72 -8.28
C VAL A 12 5.77 0.54 -7.69
N LEU A 13 4.45 0.55 -7.57
CA LEU A 13 3.67 1.69 -7.10
C LEU A 13 3.32 1.57 -5.61
N ALA A 14 3.93 2.41 -4.79
CA ALA A 14 3.76 2.41 -3.34
C ALA A 14 2.75 3.47 -2.84
N PRO A 15 2.05 3.20 -1.72
CA PRO A 15 1.16 4.18 -1.11
C PRO A 15 1.93 5.17 -0.23
N ALA A 16 1.56 6.45 -0.29
CA ALA A 16 2.08 7.46 0.63
C ALA A 16 0.95 8.30 1.24
N GLY A 17 0.84 8.25 2.57
CA GLY A 17 -0.12 9.04 3.33
C GLY A 17 0.43 10.34 3.92
N THR A 18 1.75 10.56 3.85
CA THR A 18 2.43 11.77 4.34
C THR A 18 3.71 11.95 3.52
N LEU A 19 4.30 13.15 3.53
CA LEU A 19 5.56 13.41 2.83
C LEU A 19 6.70 12.49 3.31
N GLU A 20 6.75 12.20 4.61
CA GLU A 20 7.68 11.23 5.19
C GLU A 20 7.54 9.83 4.55
N LYS A 21 6.31 9.35 4.37
CA LYS A 21 6.05 8.05 3.73
C LYS A 21 6.39 8.07 2.24
N LEU A 22 6.16 9.18 1.55
CA LEU A 22 6.57 9.36 0.15
C LEU A 22 8.08 9.21 0.01
N LYS A 23 8.84 9.97 0.81
CA LYS A 23 10.31 9.94 0.77
C LYS A 23 10.83 8.55 1.13
N THR A 24 10.24 7.94 2.16
CA THR A 24 10.57 6.57 2.58
C THR A 24 10.32 5.56 1.45
N ALA A 25 9.14 5.58 0.81
CA ALA A 25 8.80 4.63 -0.25
C ALA A 25 9.82 4.67 -1.40
N ILE A 26 10.12 5.88 -1.88
CA ILE A 26 11.05 6.11 -2.98
C ILE A 26 12.47 5.74 -2.58
N HIS A 27 12.90 6.11 -1.37
CA HIS A 27 14.22 5.74 -0.85
C HIS A 27 14.41 4.22 -0.76
N TYR A 28 13.35 3.48 -0.43
CA TYR A 28 13.32 2.01 -0.40
C TYR A 28 12.99 1.37 -1.76
N GLY A 29 12.96 2.14 -2.84
CA GLY A 29 12.97 1.62 -4.20
C GLY A 29 11.63 1.61 -4.94
N ALA A 30 10.58 2.27 -4.41
CA ALA A 30 9.36 2.46 -5.18
C ALA A 30 9.64 3.30 -6.45
N ASP A 31 9.17 2.81 -7.61
CA ASP A 31 9.32 3.50 -8.90
C ASP A 31 8.29 4.65 -9.01
N ALA A 32 7.17 4.54 -8.30
CA ALA A 32 6.18 5.60 -8.17
C ALA A 32 5.47 5.55 -6.81
N VAL A 33 4.85 6.67 -6.43
CA VAL A 33 3.99 6.74 -5.25
C VAL A 33 2.62 7.31 -5.60
N TYR A 34 1.58 6.87 -4.89
CA TYR A 34 0.28 7.54 -4.92
C TYR A 34 -0.08 8.16 -3.57
N ILE A 35 -0.48 9.44 -3.62
CA ILE A 35 -0.86 10.26 -2.48
C ILE A 35 -2.34 10.64 -2.53
N GLY A 36 -2.84 11.33 -1.50
CA GLY A 36 -4.12 12.01 -1.55
C GLY A 36 -3.95 13.51 -1.51
N GLY A 37 -4.75 14.21 -2.30
CA GLY A 37 -4.89 15.65 -2.20
C GLY A 37 -5.77 16.09 -1.04
N ASN A 38 -5.92 17.40 -0.90
CA ASN A 38 -6.83 18.03 0.06
C ASN A 38 -8.32 17.82 -0.29
N ALA A 39 -8.64 17.38 -1.51
CA ALA A 39 -10.00 17.17 -2.00
C ALA A 39 -10.13 15.88 -2.85
N TYR A 40 -11.38 15.50 -3.14
CA TYR A 40 -11.81 14.45 -4.09
C TYR A 40 -11.31 13.00 -3.84
N GLY A 41 -10.59 12.71 -2.76
CA GLY A 41 -10.06 11.37 -2.46
C GLY A 41 -10.89 10.52 -1.48
N LEU A 42 -10.82 9.18 -1.61
CA LEU A 42 -11.54 8.21 -0.75
C LEU A 42 -10.90 7.92 0.62
N ARG A 43 -9.92 8.70 1.04
CA ARG A 43 -9.22 8.50 2.31
C ARG A 43 -9.05 9.82 3.03
N SER A 44 -10.17 10.50 3.30
CA SER A 44 -10.19 11.78 4.03
C SER A 44 -9.54 11.74 5.41
N ARG A 45 -9.33 10.53 5.96
CA ARG A 45 -8.65 10.29 7.24
C ARG A 45 -7.20 9.78 7.13
N ALA A 46 -6.71 9.55 5.93
CA ALA A 46 -5.26 9.44 5.74
C ALA A 46 -4.67 10.85 5.76
N GLY A 47 -3.37 11.01 6.04
CA GLY A 47 -2.74 12.31 5.82
C GLY A 47 -2.96 12.71 4.34
N ASN A 48 -3.32 13.97 4.15
CA ASN A 48 -3.55 14.58 2.86
C ASN A 48 -2.50 15.68 2.71
N PHE A 49 -1.90 15.75 1.53
CA PHE A 49 -0.80 16.67 1.28
C PHE A 49 -1.34 18.07 1.06
N THR A 50 -0.64 19.07 1.59
CA THR A 50 -0.79 20.45 1.10
C THR A 50 -0.08 20.60 -0.26
N TYR A 51 -0.35 21.68 -1.00
CA TYR A 51 0.34 21.93 -2.26
C TYR A 51 1.85 22.12 -2.08
N GLU A 52 2.28 22.69 -0.95
CA GLU A 52 3.70 22.81 -0.60
C GLU A 52 4.35 21.44 -0.39
N GLU A 53 3.68 20.55 0.36
CA GLU A 53 4.16 19.18 0.55
C GLU A 53 4.17 18.39 -0.77
N MET A 54 3.19 18.62 -1.66
CA MET A 54 3.19 18.03 -3.00
C MET A 54 4.37 18.51 -3.82
N ALA A 55 4.63 19.82 -3.85
CA ALA A 55 5.77 20.40 -4.57
C ALA A 55 7.09 19.81 -4.09
N GLU A 56 7.27 19.70 -2.77
CA GLU A 56 8.46 19.08 -2.17
C GLU A 56 8.54 17.58 -2.53
N GLY A 57 7.41 16.87 -2.48
CA GLY A 57 7.33 15.45 -2.85
C GLY A 57 7.68 15.19 -4.32
N VAL A 58 7.17 16.02 -5.24
CA VAL A 58 7.48 15.95 -6.68
C VAL A 58 8.96 16.24 -6.92
N ALA A 59 9.52 17.26 -6.28
CA ALA A 59 10.94 17.57 -6.40
C ALA A 59 11.83 16.42 -5.92
N PHE A 60 11.48 15.81 -4.78
CA PHE A 60 12.16 14.63 -4.26
C PHE A 60 12.05 13.44 -5.22
N ALA A 61 10.84 13.13 -5.70
CA ALA A 61 10.62 12.02 -6.61
C ALA A 61 11.41 12.18 -7.92
N LYS A 62 11.41 13.38 -8.50
CA LYS A 62 12.20 13.70 -9.70
C LYS A 62 13.70 13.49 -9.48
N ALA A 63 14.24 13.88 -8.32
CA ALA A 63 15.65 13.67 -7.99
C ALA A 63 16.02 12.16 -7.87
N HIS A 64 15.02 11.30 -7.66
CA HIS A 64 15.16 9.85 -7.55
C HIS A 64 14.60 9.07 -8.74
N ASN A 65 14.23 9.75 -9.85
CA ASN A 65 13.61 9.14 -11.03
C ASN A 65 12.30 8.39 -10.72
N ALA A 66 11.55 8.86 -9.73
CA ALA A 66 10.25 8.32 -9.35
C ALA A 66 9.10 9.26 -9.75
N GLN A 67 7.89 8.70 -9.86
CA GLN A 67 6.67 9.45 -10.21
C GLN A 67 5.77 9.67 -8.99
N VAL A 68 4.96 10.74 -9.02
CA VAL A 68 3.97 11.05 -7.98
C VAL A 68 2.58 11.12 -8.60
N TYR A 69 1.67 10.31 -8.10
CA TYR A 69 0.27 10.27 -8.53
C TYR A 69 -0.66 10.77 -7.43
N VAL A 70 -1.75 11.46 -7.79
CA VAL A 70 -2.75 11.94 -6.83
C VAL A 70 -4.07 11.20 -7.01
N ALA A 71 -4.57 10.59 -5.94
CA ALA A 71 -5.89 9.96 -5.94
C ALA A 71 -7.02 10.99 -5.73
N ALA A 72 -7.87 11.13 -6.74
CA ALA A 72 -9.10 11.93 -6.77
C ALA A 72 -10.29 11.03 -7.15
N ASN A 73 -10.45 9.94 -6.40
CA ASN A 73 -11.25 8.79 -6.75
C ASN A 73 -12.56 8.64 -5.96
N MET A 74 -13.12 9.73 -5.45
CA MET A 74 -14.45 9.67 -4.85
C MET A 74 -15.52 9.37 -5.91
N VAL A 75 -16.64 8.78 -5.47
CA VAL A 75 -17.86 8.71 -6.27
C VAL A 75 -18.65 9.98 -5.99
N THR A 76 -18.82 10.83 -6.99
CA THR A 76 -19.41 12.16 -6.78
C THR A 76 -20.94 12.11 -6.76
N HIS A 77 -21.52 13.01 -5.98
CA HIS A 77 -22.92 13.42 -6.08
C HIS A 77 -23.01 14.84 -6.61
N GLU A 78 -24.21 15.28 -6.97
CA GLU A 78 -24.44 16.66 -7.42
C GLU A 78 -23.87 17.69 -6.44
N GLY A 79 -23.05 18.60 -6.96
CA GLY A 79 -22.34 19.63 -6.22
C GLY A 79 -20.92 19.24 -5.78
N ASP A 80 -20.57 17.95 -5.76
CA ASP A 80 -19.24 17.50 -5.33
C ASP A 80 -18.15 17.88 -6.33
N GLN A 81 -18.49 18.22 -7.57
CA GLN A 81 -17.55 18.64 -8.62
C GLN A 81 -17.08 20.09 -8.48
N GLU A 82 -17.68 20.89 -7.60
CA GLU A 82 -17.31 22.29 -7.40
C GLU A 82 -15.83 22.42 -7.06
N GLY A 83 -15.10 23.29 -7.77
CA GLY A 83 -13.66 23.52 -7.59
C GLY A 83 -12.72 22.52 -8.30
N ALA A 84 -13.24 21.45 -8.91
CA ALA A 84 -12.41 20.38 -9.46
C ALA A 84 -11.46 20.86 -10.57
N GLY A 85 -11.91 21.79 -11.41
CA GLY A 85 -11.08 22.35 -12.48
C GLY A 85 -9.85 23.10 -11.96
N GLU A 86 -10.01 23.90 -10.90
CA GLU A 86 -8.88 24.58 -10.25
C GLU A 86 -7.92 23.57 -9.61
N PHE A 87 -8.47 22.60 -8.89
CA PHE A 87 -7.68 21.53 -8.29
C PHE A 87 -6.80 20.80 -9.32
N PHE A 88 -7.35 20.38 -10.46
CA PHE A 88 -6.57 19.67 -11.48
C PHE A 88 -5.53 20.57 -12.18
N ARG A 89 -5.82 21.87 -12.38
CA ARG A 89 -4.83 22.82 -12.91
C ARG A 89 -3.64 22.97 -11.96
N GLU A 90 -3.89 23.11 -10.67
CA GLU A 90 -2.82 23.17 -9.66
C GLU A 90 -1.98 21.89 -9.66
N LEU A 91 -2.60 20.70 -9.72
CA LEU A 91 -1.84 19.44 -9.78
C LEU A 91 -0.96 19.34 -11.04
N ARG A 92 -1.48 19.75 -12.21
CA ARG A 92 -0.71 19.82 -13.45
C ARG A 92 0.48 20.75 -13.31
N ASP A 93 0.25 21.96 -12.79
CA ASP A 93 1.26 23.02 -12.71
C ASP A 93 2.36 22.69 -11.67
N LEU A 94 2.01 21.93 -10.62
CA LEU A 94 2.96 21.34 -9.66
C LEU A 94 3.82 20.21 -10.27
N GLY A 95 3.45 19.68 -11.43
CA GLY A 95 4.15 18.58 -12.07
C GLY A 95 3.80 17.19 -11.51
N ILE A 96 2.56 17.00 -11.03
CA ILE A 96 2.04 15.68 -10.72
C ILE A 96 2.02 14.82 -11.99
N SER A 97 2.50 13.59 -11.88
CA SER A 97 2.72 12.71 -13.02
C SER A 97 1.43 12.11 -13.58
N ALA A 98 0.41 11.91 -12.74
CA ALA A 98 -0.92 11.45 -13.13
C ALA A 98 -1.93 11.62 -11.99
N VAL A 99 -3.22 11.64 -12.32
CA VAL A 99 -4.32 11.57 -11.35
C VAL A 99 -5.10 10.26 -11.47
N ILE A 100 -5.52 9.71 -10.34
CA ILE A 100 -6.28 8.45 -10.28
C ILE A 100 -7.73 8.79 -9.98
N ILE A 101 -8.62 8.70 -10.97
CA ILE A 101 -10.02 9.18 -10.93
C ILE A 101 -10.99 8.02 -11.21
N SER A 102 -12.16 8.01 -10.57
CA SER A 102 -13.23 7.03 -10.86
C SER A 102 -14.49 7.63 -11.49
N ASP A 103 -14.76 8.91 -11.22
CA ASP A 103 -16.01 9.55 -11.62
C ASP A 103 -15.89 10.13 -13.04
N PRO A 104 -16.81 9.80 -13.98
CA PRO A 104 -16.77 10.34 -15.34
C PRO A 104 -16.77 11.86 -15.41
N THR A 105 -17.49 12.56 -14.51
CA THR A 105 -17.55 14.02 -14.49
C THR A 105 -16.19 14.61 -14.13
N LEU A 106 -15.51 14.03 -13.14
CA LEU A 106 -14.16 14.47 -12.76
C LEU A 106 -13.12 14.16 -13.86
N ILE A 107 -13.28 13.05 -14.59
CA ILE A 107 -12.45 12.73 -15.76
C ILE A 107 -12.59 13.82 -16.82
N GLU A 108 -13.82 14.15 -17.21
CA GLU A 108 -14.11 15.20 -18.20
C GLU A 108 -13.56 16.56 -17.78
N ILE A 109 -13.77 16.95 -16.51
CA ILE A 109 -13.25 18.21 -15.97
C ILE A 109 -11.71 18.22 -16.01
N CYS A 110 -11.05 17.13 -15.60
CA CYS A 110 -9.60 17.05 -15.64
C CYS A 110 -9.07 17.18 -17.08
N ALA A 111 -9.65 16.44 -18.02
CA ALA A 111 -9.25 16.47 -19.42
C ALA A 111 -9.42 17.86 -20.05
N ALA A 112 -10.51 18.57 -19.72
CA ALA A 112 -10.80 19.90 -20.24
C ALA A 112 -9.96 21.01 -19.59
N GLU A 113 -9.84 21.00 -18.26
CA GLU A 113 -9.26 22.12 -17.48
C GLU A 113 -7.75 21.96 -17.25
N ALA A 114 -7.25 20.73 -17.21
CA ALA A 114 -5.84 20.41 -16.99
C ALA A 114 -5.25 19.59 -18.15
N PRO A 115 -5.34 20.07 -19.41
CA PRO A 115 -4.85 19.32 -20.57
C PRO A 115 -3.38 18.95 -20.40
N GLY A 116 -3.06 17.70 -20.71
CA GLY A 116 -1.72 17.13 -20.57
C GLY A 116 -1.41 16.50 -19.21
N LEU A 117 -2.31 16.59 -18.22
CA LEU A 117 -2.22 15.81 -16.98
C LEU A 117 -2.77 14.38 -17.22
N PRO A 118 -1.94 13.32 -17.16
CA PRO A 118 -2.41 11.97 -17.43
C PRO A 118 -3.47 11.50 -16.42
N ILE A 119 -4.47 10.77 -16.92
CA ILE A 119 -5.58 10.23 -16.12
C ILE A 119 -5.49 8.72 -16.09
N HIS A 120 -5.42 8.17 -14.88
CA HIS A 120 -5.50 6.75 -14.60
C HIS A 120 -6.89 6.42 -14.03
N LEU A 121 -7.52 5.36 -14.52
CA LEU A 121 -8.82 4.92 -14.00
C LEU A 121 -8.64 4.24 -12.64
N SER A 122 -9.32 4.73 -11.62
CA SER A 122 -9.32 4.12 -10.30
C SER A 122 -10.11 2.81 -10.27
N THR A 123 -9.67 1.86 -9.44
CA THR A 123 -10.36 0.57 -9.23
C THR A 123 -11.85 0.74 -8.88
N GLN A 124 -12.24 1.88 -8.29
CA GLN A 124 -13.64 2.21 -7.99
C GLN A 124 -14.52 2.38 -9.23
N ALA A 125 -13.98 2.39 -10.43
CA ALA A 125 -14.76 2.25 -11.66
C ALA A 125 -15.18 0.80 -11.96
N SER A 126 -14.64 -0.19 -11.23
CA SER A 126 -14.95 -1.61 -11.38
C SER A 126 -14.66 -2.18 -12.78
N ALA A 127 -13.52 -1.78 -13.37
CA ALA A 127 -13.11 -2.27 -14.69
C ALA A 127 -12.56 -3.71 -14.62
N THR A 128 -13.24 -4.64 -15.28
CA THR A 128 -12.97 -6.09 -15.19
C THR A 128 -12.88 -6.83 -16.53
N ASN A 129 -13.04 -6.15 -17.67
CA ASN A 129 -12.93 -6.73 -19.01
C ASN A 129 -12.28 -5.75 -19.99
N TYR A 130 -11.78 -6.26 -21.12
CA TYR A 130 -11.01 -5.45 -22.06
C TYR A 130 -11.87 -4.43 -22.81
N GLU A 131 -13.16 -4.70 -23.04
CA GLU A 131 -14.07 -3.76 -23.69
C GLU A 131 -14.23 -2.49 -22.84
N THR A 132 -14.28 -2.65 -21.52
CA THR A 132 -14.29 -1.52 -20.57
C THR A 132 -12.97 -0.75 -20.63
N LEU A 133 -11.83 -1.43 -20.72
CA LEU A 133 -10.53 -0.77 -20.86
C LEU A 133 -10.43 0.03 -22.18
N GLU A 134 -10.88 -0.55 -23.30
CA GLU A 134 -10.88 0.14 -24.59
C GLU A 134 -11.89 1.30 -24.65
N PHE A 135 -13.01 1.22 -23.92
CA PHE A 135 -13.88 2.38 -23.71
C PHE A 135 -13.13 3.54 -23.05
N TRP A 136 -12.47 3.29 -21.91
CA TRP A 136 -11.73 4.34 -21.20
C TRP A 136 -10.53 4.88 -21.98
N LYS A 137 -9.89 4.03 -22.80
CA LYS A 137 -8.87 4.46 -23.75
C LYS A 137 -9.41 5.44 -24.79
N ALA A 138 -10.62 5.20 -25.30
CA ALA A 138 -11.26 6.09 -26.27
C ALA A 138 -11.57 7.45 -25.65
N GLU A 139 -11.86 7.49 -24.33
CA GLU A 139 -11.97 8.71 -23.53
C GLU A 139 -10.61 9.34 -23.15
N GLY A 140 -9.49 8.75 -23.60
CA GLY A 140 -8.15 9.32 -23.45
C GLY A 140 -7.36 8.88 -22.22
N LEU A 141 -7.83 7.87 -21.48
CA LEU A 141 -7.10 7.35 -20.31
C LEU A 141 -5.94 6.43 -20.75
N GLU A 142 -4.79 6.59 -20.10
CA GLU A 142 -3.56 5.86 -20.45
C GLU A 142 -3.40 4.55 -19.68
N ARG A 143 -3.98 4.49 -18.47
CA ARG A 143 -3.85 3.37 -17.53
C ARG A 143 -5.16 3.07 -16.82
N VAL A 144 -5.42 1.78 -16.60
CA VAL A 144 -6.59 1.31 -15.87
C VAL A 144 -6.18 0.44 -14.69
N VAL A 145 -6.63 0.82 -13.49
CA VAL A 145 -6.53 -0.02 -12.30
C VAL A 145 -7.66 -1.04 -12.32
N LEU A 146 -7.31 -2.31 -12.45
CA LEU A 146 -8.28 -3.40 -12.52
C LEU A 146 -9.09 -3.54 -11.23
N GLY A 147 -10.28 -4.11 -11.36
CA GLY A 147 -11.05 -4.61 -10.22
C GLY A 147 -10.26 -5.66 -9.44
N ARG A 148 -10.49 -5.76 -8.14
CA ARG A 148 -9.75 -6.68 -7.25
C ARG A 148 -10.20 -8.14 -7.36
N GLU A 149 -11.31 -8.31 -8.04
CA GLU A 149 -11.98 -9.57 -8.37
C GLU A 149 -11.51 -10.18 -9.69
N VAL A 150 -10.68 -9.47 -10.48
CA VAL A 150 -10.15 -9.97 -11.75
C VAL A 150 -9.12 -11.08 -11.50
N SER A 151 -9.35 -12.24 -12.10
CA SER A 151 -8.46 -13.41 -12.01
C SER A 151 -7.24 -13.28 -12.92
N MET A 152 -6.19 -14.08 -12.69
CA MET A 152 -4.99 -14.08 -13.52
C MET A 152 -5.29 -14.51 -14.96
N ALA A 153 -6.24 -15.43 -15.14
CA ALA A 153 -6.71 -15.83 -16.47
C ALA A 153 -7.37 -14.66 -17.21
N GLU A 154 -8.17 -13.86 -16.50
CA GLU A 154 -8.77 -12.65 -17.07
C GLU A 154 -7.72 -11.57 -17.35
N VAL A 155 -6.69 -11.38 -16.50
CA VAL A 155 -5.58 -10.46 -16.80
C VAL A 155 -4.89 -10.86 -18.11
N ALA A 156 -4.62 -12.15 -18.29
CA ALA A 156 -4.01 -12.67 -19.52
C ALA A 156 -4.88 -12.42 -20.76
N GLU A 157 -6.19 -12.61 -20.65
CA GLU A 157 -7.16 -12.36 -21.72
C GLU A 157 -7.27 -10.86 -22.04
N ILE A 158 -7.36 -10.02 -21.00
CA ILE A 158 -7.43 -8.56 -21.15
C ILE A 158 -6.19 -8.07 -21.91
N ARG A 159 -5.00 -8.49 -21.49
CA ARG A 159 -3.76 -8.08 -22.12
C ARG A 159 -3.66 -8.47 -23.60
N GLN A 160 -4.27 -9.56 -24.02
CA GLN A 160 -4.29 -9.97 -25.43
C GLN A 160 -5.12 -9.03 -26.31
N ASN A 161 -6.11 -8.33 -25.74
CA ASN A 161 -7.12 -7.59 -26.49
C ASN A 161 -7.04 -6.06 -26.34
N THR A 162 -6.24 -5.52 -25.41
CA THR A 162 -6.04 -4.07 -25.27
C THR A 162 -4.55 -3.70 -25.31
N SER A 163 -4.24 -2.43 -25.61
CA SER A 163 -2.91 -1.83 -25.45
C SER A 163 -2.76 -0.93 -24.22
N VAL A 164 -3.85 -0.66 -23.50
CA VAL A 164 -3.88 0.21 -22.31
C VAL A 164 -2.96 -0.32 -21.22
N GLU A 165 -2.37 0.57 -20.43
CA GLU A 165 -1.57 0.13 -19.28
C GLU A 165 -2.44 -0.51 -18.21
N ILE A 166 -2.04 -1.69 -17.73
CA ILE A 166 -2.74 -2.43 -16.69
C ILE A 166 -2.07 -2.18 -15.34
N GLU A 167 -2.82 -1.65 -14.38
CA GLU A 167 -2.39 -1.56 -12.98
C GLU A 167 -3.18 -2.56 -12.13
N ALA A 168 -2.47 -3.36 -11.33
CA ALA A 168 -3.09 -4.43 -10.55
C ALA A 168 -2.55 -4.46 -9.12
N PHE A 169 -3.42 -4.76 -8.15
CA PHE A 169 -3.03 -4.85 -6.75
C PHE A 169 -2.20 -6.11 -6.52
N ILE A 170 -1.07 -5.97 -5.82
CA ILE A 170 -0.17 -7.08 -5.50
C ILE A 170 -0.04 -7.35 -4.01
N HIS A 171 -0.33 -6.34 -3.16
CA HIS A 171 -0.09 -6.46 -1.74
C HIS A 171 -1.00 -5.54 -0.92
N GLY A 172 -1.39 -6.00 0.28
CA GLY A 172 -2.10 -5.19 1.26
C GLY A 172 -3.58 -5.53 1.42
N ALA A 173 -4.32 -4.68 2.12
CA ALA A 173 -5.67 -5.02 2.57
C ALA A 173 -6.66 -5.22 1.42
N MET A 174 -7.41 -6.32 1.50
CA MET A 174 -8.53 -6.61 0.60
C MET A 174 -9.84 -6.03 1.15
N CYS A 175 -10.60 -5.37 0.29
CA CYS A 175 -11.95 -4.93 0.62
C CYS A 175 -12.92 -6.10 0.41
N ILE A 176 -13.93 -6.20 1.27
CA ILE A 176 -15.01 -7.19 1.12
C ILE A 176 -16.02 -6.75 0.06
N SER A 177 -16.04 -5.46 -0.26
CA SER A 177 -16.96 -4.88 -1.22
C SER A 177 -16.32 -4.91 -2.60
N TYR A 178 -17.14 -5.17 -3.62
CA TYR A 178 -16.74 -5.23 -5.02
C TYR A 178 -15.97 -3.96 -5.42
N SER A 179 -14.68 -4.11 -5.77
CA SER A 179 -13.78 -2.99 -6.07
C SER A 179 -13.82 -1.81 -5.08
N GLY A 180 -14.09 -2.08 -3.80
CA GLY A 180 -14.15 -1.08 -2.74
C GLY A 180 -15.44 -0.23 -2.67
N ARG A 181 -16.45 -0.53 -3.50
CA ARG A 181 -17.76 0.15 -3.49
C ARG A 181 -18.64 -0.35 -2.34
N CYS A 182 -18.50 0.28 -1.18
CA CYS A 182 -19.06 -0.24 0.08
C CYS A 182 -20.36 0.47 0.48
N THR A 183 -21.46 -0.28 0.60
CA THR A 183 -22.73 0.18 1.18
C THR A 183 -22.83 -0.08 2.68
N LEU A 184 -22.04 -1.02 3.21
CA LEU A 184 -22.08 -1.42 4.60
C LEU A 184 -21.71 -0.27 5.56
N SER A 185 -20.69 0.53 5.23
CA SER A 185 -20.29 1.68 6.05
C SER A 185 -21.40 2.74 6.16
N ASN A 186 -22.12 2.98 5.06
CA ASN A 186 -23.25 3.89 5.00
C ASN A 186 -24.35 3.44 5.97
N HIS A 187 -24.73 2.18 5.89
CA HIS A 187 -25.79 1.63 6.73
C HIS A 187 -25.40 1.53 8.21
N MET A 188 -24.20 1.01 8.50
CA MET A 188 -23.79 0.67 9.87
C MET A 188 -23.33 1.86 10.70
N SER A 189 -22.85 2.93 10.04
CA SER A 189 -22.20 4.05 10.74
C SER A 189 -22.56 5.43 10.21
N LEU A 190 -23.47 5.51 9.23
CA LEU A 190 -23.86 6.76 8.56
C LEU A 190 -22.65 7.50 7.98
N ARG A 191 -21.63 6.75 7.55
CA ARG A 191 -20.42 7.30 6.95
C ARG A 191 -20.21 6.71 5.56
N ASP A 192 -20.15 7.59 4.56
CA ASP A 192 -20.07 7.18 3.17
C ASP A 192 -18.68 6.76 2.74
N ALA A 193 -18.49 5.44 2.64
CA ALA A 193 -17.23 4.86 2.19
C ALA A 193 -16.84 5.27 0.77
N ASN A 194 -17.81 5.60 -0.10
CA ASN A 194 -17.58 6.03 -1.48
C ASN A 194 -17.27 7.53 -1.59
N ARG A 195 -17.31 8.25 -0.47
CA ARG A 195 -16.86 9.65 -0.31
C ARG A 195 -15.82 9.81 0.79
N GLY A 196 -15.05 8.74 1.03
CA GLY A 196 -13.92 8.73 1.96
C GLY A 196 -14.24 8.45 3.43
N GLY A 197 -15.51 8.20 3.73
CA GLY A 197 -16.03 7.93 5.06
C GLY A 197 -15.87 6.50 5.57
N CYS A 198 -15.11 5.60 4.94
CA CYS A 198 -15.07 4.18 5.33
C CYS A 198 -14.80 3.98 6.83
N SER A 199 -15.76 3.38 7.53
CA SER A 199 -15.69 3.09 8.97
C SER A 199 -15.00 1.78 9.31
N GLN A 200 -14.62 1.01 8.29
CA GLN A 200 -14.10 -0.35 8.42
C GLN A 200 -15.07 -1.27 9.17
N SER A 201 -16.38 -1.07 9.00
CA SER A 201 -17.42 -1.89 9.64
C SER A 201 -17.26 -3.37 9.35
N CYS A 202 -16.77 -3.75 8.17
CA CYS A 202 -16.43 -5.15 7.85
C CYS A 202 -15.43 -5.82 8.81
N ARG A 203 -14.70 -5.05 9.61
CA ARG A 203 -13.73 -5.52 10.61
C ARG A 203 -14.30 -5.61 12.02
N TRP A 204 -15.55 -5.19 12.22
CA TRP A 204 -16.23 -5.30 13.51
C TRP A 204 -16.58 -6.76 13.79
N LYS A 205 -16.90 -7.02 15.06
CA LYS A 205 -17.39 -8.32 15.51
C LYS A 205 -18.91 -8.29 15.54
N TYR A 206 -19.51 -9.33 15.00
CA TYR A 206 -20.95 -9.43 14.76
C TYR A 206 -21.49 -10.72 15.38
N ASP A 207 -22.69 -10.63 15.93
CA ASP A 207 -23.49 -11.79 16.29
C ASP A 207 -24.18 -12.36 15.05
N LEU A 208 -24.29 -13.69 14.97
CA LEU A 208 -24.94 -14.38 13.87
C LEU A 208 -26.32 -14.88 14.30
N TYR A 209 -27.31 -14.66 13.43
CA TYR A 209 -28.68 -15.08 13.64
C TYR A 209 -29.17 -15.90 12.46
N ASP A 210 -29.81 -17.03 12.74
CA ASP A 210 -30.66 -17.74 11.79
C ASP A 210 -32.04 -17.06 11.74
N MET A 211 -32.56 -16.91 10.53
CA MET A 211 -33.79 -16.17 10.22
C MET A 211 -34.76 -17.08 9.46
N PRO A 212 -35.30 -18.15 10.08
CA PRO A 212 -36.07 -19.17 9.38
C PRO A 212 -37.39 -18.63 8.82
N PHE A 213 -38.09 -17.74 9.54
CA PHE A 213 -39.35 -17.11 9.08
C PHE A 213 -39.59 -15.73 9.72
N GLY A 214 -40.00 -14.76 8.89
CA GLY A 214 -40.50 -13.46 9.35
C GLY A 214 -39.49 -12.67 10.20
N GLU A 215 -39.90 -12.26 11.39
CA GLU A 215 -39.08 -11.49 12.33
C GLU A 215 -38.37 -12.36 13.38
N GLU A 216 -38.51 -13.69 13.30
CA GLU A 216 -37.88 -14.60 14.25
C GLU A 216 -36.35 -14.56 14.09
N ARG A 217 -35.64 -14.34 15.21
CA ARG A 217 -34.17 -14.32 15.27
C ARG A 217 -33.70 -15.39 16.22
N ARG A 218 -33.11 -16.46 15.68
CA ARG A 218 -32.43 -17.47 16.50
C ARG A 218 -30.95 -17.13 16.52
N SER A 219 -30.44 -16.69 17.66
CA SER A 219 -29.01 -16.44 17.84
C SER A 219 -28.23 -17.74 17.71
N LEU A 220 -27.31 -17.79 16.75
CA LEU A 220 -26.35 -18.88 16.57
C LEU A 220 -25.12 -18.69 17.48
N THR A 221 -24.84 -17.44 17.86
CA THR A 221 -23.75 -17.08 18.77
C THR A 221 -24.10 -17.37 20.22
N ASP A 222 -25.28 -16.96 20.70
CA ASP A 222 -25.69 -17.15 22.12
C ASP A 222 -25.97 -18.62 22.46
N ALA A 223 -26.39 -19.41 21.47
CA ALA A 223 -26.62 -20.84 21.63
C ALA A 223 -25.31 -21.67 21.68
N GLY A 224 -24.15 -21.03 21.45
CA GLY A 224 -22.85 -21.69 21.41
C GLY A 224 -22.60 -22.52 20.14
N GLU A 225 -23.48 -22.44 19.14
CA GLU A 225 -23.30 -23.10 17.83
C GLU A 225 -22.18 -22.43 17.03
N VAL A 226 -22.03 -21.10 17.18
CA VAL A 226 -20.88 -20.33 16.72
C VAL A 226 -20.18 -19.72 17.92
N SER A 227 -19.08 -20.32 18.33
CA SER A 227 -18.29 -19.86 19.49
C SER A 227 -17.30 -18.72 19.15
N GLU A 228 -17.12 -18.41 17.87
CA GLU A 228 -16.10 -17.47 17.39
C GLU A 228 -16.72 -16.15 16.93
N GLU A 229 -16.09 -15.03 17.30
CA GLU A 229 -16.57 -13.70 16.91
C GLU A 229 -16.48 -13.48 15.39
N PHE A 230 -17.64 -13.42 14.72
CA PHE A 230 -17.73 -13.28 13.27
C PHE A 230 -17.24 -11.91 12.81
N SER A 231 -16.40 -11.89 11.77
CA SER A 231 -16.04 -10.67 11.04
C SER A 231 -16.04 -10.96 9.54
N MET A 232 -16.45 -9.97 8.75
CA MET A 232 -16.54 -10.11 7.29
C MET A 232 -15.20 -9.89 6.59
N SER A 233 -14.18 -9.40 7.31
CA SER A 233 -12.92 -8.94 6.71
C SER A 233 -12.14 -10.08 6.09
N ALA A 234 -11.62 -9.86 4.87
CA ALA A 234 -10.64 -10.73 4.25
C ALA A 234 -9.25 -10.59 4.91
N VAL A 235 -8.42 -11.62 4.71
CA VAL A 235 -6.97 -11.56 4.88
C VAL A 235 -6.34 -10.54 3.90
N ASP A 236 -5.06 -10.21 4.07
CA ASP A 236 -4.39 -9.30 3.15
C ASP A 236 -3.95 -10.06 1.88
N MET A 237 -3.82 -9.35 0.76
CA MET A 237 -3.31 -9.90 -0.49
C MET A 237 -1.77 -9.91 -0.50
N SER A 238 -1.16 -10.91 -1.14
CA SER A 238 0.27 -10.90 -1.48
C SER A 238 0.55 -11.73 -2.74
N MET A 239 1.27 -11.14 -3.70
CA MET A 239 1.70 -11.78 -4.96
C MET A 239 3.22 -11.94 -5.05
N ILE A 240 3.93 -11.87 -3.93
CA ILE A 240 5.40 -11.94 -3.89
C ILE A 240 5.96 -13.25 -4.51
N GLU A 241 5.26 -14.36 -4.33
CA GLU A 241 5.63 -15.66 -4.92
C GLU A 241 5.27 -15.77 -6.41
N HIS A 242 4.56 -14.77 -6.95
CA HIS A 242 3.91 -14.80 -8.27
C HIS A 242 4.27 -13.59 -9.14
N ILE A 243 5.43 -12.97 -8.90
CA ILE A 243 5.95 -11.86 -9.72
C ILE A 243 6.07 -12.22 -11.21
N PRO A 244 6.56 -13.42 -11.60
CA PRO A 244 6.59 -13.83 -13.00
C PRO A 244 5.21 -13.73 -13.65
N ASP A 245 4.17 -14.29 -13.03
CA ASP A 245 2.80 -14.28 -13.57
C ASP A 245 2.28 -12.85 -13.80
N MET A 246 2.54 -11.92 -12.87
CA MET A 246 2.14 -10.52 -13.03
C MET A 246 2.79 -9.88 -14.26
N ILE A 247 4.10 -10.09 -14.44
CA ILE A 247 4.89 -9.45 -15.50
C ILE A 247 4.61 -10.10 -16.85
N GLU A 248 4.55 -11.43 -16.89
CA GLU A 248 4.30 -12.20 -18.11
C GLU A 248 2.89 -11.97 -18.66
N ASN A 249 1.90 -11.77 -17.80
CA ASN A 249 0.54 -11.37 -18.19
C ASN A 249 0.40 -9.87 -18.45
N GLY A 250 1.50 -9.12 -18.44
CA GLY A 250 1.57 -7.75 -18.95
C GLY A 250 0.95 -6.70 -18.05
N VAL A 251 1.03 -6.89 -16.72
CA VAL A 251 0.75 -5.84 -15.76
C VAL A 251 1.87 -4.80 -15.83
N ASP A 252 1.51 -3.54 -16.04
CA ASP A 252 2.43 -2.41 -16.20
C ASP A 252 2.76 -1.71 -14.88
N SER A 253 1.86 -1.77 -13.89
CA SER A 253 2.10 -1.21 -12.54
C SER A 253 1.60 -2.14 -11.44
N LEU A 254 2.50 -2.52 -10.54
CA LEU A 254 2.26 -3.36 -9.37
C LEU A 254 1.89 -2.47 -8.18
N LYS A 255 0.60 -2.39 -7.87
CA LYS A 255 0.07 -1.48 -6.86
C LYS A 255 0.06 -2.12 -5.46
N ILE A 256 0.74 -1.47 -4.52
CA ILE A 256 0.71 -1.81 -3.10
C ILE A 256 -0.41 -0.99 -2.42
N GLU A 257 -1.33 -1.63 -1.70
CA GLU A 257 -2.39 -0.95 -0.95
C GLU A 257 -1.94 -0.61 0.47
N GLY A 258 -2.10 0.66 0.89
CA GLY A 258 -1.86 0.99 2.30
C GLY A 258 -1.55 2.44 2.65
N ARG A 259 -2.23 3.45 2.10
CA ARG A 259 -1.94 4.88 2.44
C ARG A 259 -1.93 5.19 3.94
N MET A 260 -2.71 4.45 4.74
CA MET A 260 -2.78 4.60 6.20
C MET A 260 -1.72 3.79 6.97
N LYS A 261 -0.93 2.95 6.29
CA LYS A 261 0.10 2.10 6.93
C LYS A 261 1.31 2.92 7.36
N SER A 262 2.15 2.35 8.23
CA SER A 262 3.34 3.01 8.79
C SER A 262 4.49 3.09 7.79
N ILE A 263 5.52 3.89 8.10
CA ILE A 263 6.78 3.92 7.34
C ILE A 263 7.49 2.55 7.34
N HIS A 264 7.38 1.77 8.42
CA HIS A 264 7.88 0.37 8.46
C HIS A 264 7.22 -0.50 7.39
N TYR A 265 5.88 -0.43 7.27
CA TYR A 265 5.19 -1.19 6.22
C TYR A 265 5.61 -0.75 4.82
N VAL A 266 5.62 0.56 4.56
CA VAL A 266 5.89 1.08 3.22
C VAL A 266 7.34 0.83 2.81
N SER A 267 8.32 1.01 3.70
CA SER A 267 9.73 0.70 3.44
C SER A 267 9.94 -0.78 3.15
N THR A 268 9.47 -1.68 4.03
CA THR A 268 9.66 -3.13 3.87
C THR A 268 9.01 -3.66 2.59
N VAL A 269 7.74 -3.32 2.35
CA VAL A 269 7.00 -3.85 1.19
C VAL A 269 7.59 -3.32 -0.12
N SER A 270 7.92 -2.02 -0.19
CA SER A 270 8.53 -1.44 -1.42
C SER A 270 9.89 -2.07 -1.72
N ASN A 271 10.75 -2.24 -0.71
CA ASN A 271 12.07 -2.86 -0.85
C ASN A 271 11.96 -4.30 -1.38
N VAL A 272 11.04 -5.08 -0.81
CA VAL A 272 10.80 -6.47 -1.19
C VAL A 272 10.32 -6.58 -2.64
N TYR A 273 9.27 -5.86 -3.01
CA TYR A 273 8.73 -5.94 -4.37
C TYR A 273 9.71 -5.37 -5.40
N LYS A 274 10.46 -4.32 -5.06
CA LYS A 274 11.54 -3.80 -5.91
C LYS A 274 12.60 -4.86 -6.16
N ALA A 275 13.11 -5.52 -5.13
CA ALA A 275 14.12 -6.57 -5.28
C ALA A 275 13.61 -7.78 -6.07
N ALA A 276 12.35 -8.18 -5.86
CA ALA A 276 11.75 -9.30 -6.59
C ALA A 276 11.59 -8.98 -8.08
N VAL A 277 11.08 -7.79 -8.42
CA VAL A 277 10.98 -7.32 -9.82
C VAL A 277 12.37 -7.18 -10.44
N ASP A 278 13.33 -6.55 -9.75
CA ASP A 278 14.70 -6.38 -10.26
C ASP A 278 15.36 -7.73 -10.54
N SER A 279 15.20 -8.69 -9.62
CA SER A 279 15.74 -10.04 -9.77
C SER A 279 15.11 -10.79 -10.94
N TYR A 280 13.79 -10.72 -11.12
CA TYR A 280 13.12 -11.37 -12.25
C TYR A 280 13.51 -10.73 -13.57
N MET A 281 13.55 -9.39 -13.64
CA MET A 281 13.91 -8.68 -14.87
C MET A 281 15.39 -8.87 -15.26
N ALA A 282 16.27 -9.17 -14.30
CA ALA A 282 17.69 -9.43 -14.56
C ALA A 282 17.93 -10.83 -15.15
N ASP A 283 17.23 -11.85 -14.64
CA ASP A 283 17.34 -13.24 -15.13
C ASP A 283 16.01 -14.01 -14.99
N PRO A 284 15.07 -13.83 -15.95
CA PRO A 284 13.78 -14.51 -15.91
C PRO A 284 13.89 -16.05 -15.97
N GLU A 285 14.92 -16.57 -16.64
CA GLU A 285 15.07 -18.02 -16.88
C GLU A 285 15.48 -18.78 -15.62
N ASN A 286 16.20 -18.12 -14.69
CA ASN A 286 16.65 -18.71 -13.43
C ASN A 286 16.06 -18.03 -12.20
N TYR A 287 14.97 -17.26 -12.36
CA TYR A 287 14.34 -16.58 -11.24
C TYR A 287 13.81 -17.56 -10.19
N VAL A 288 14.09 -17.26 -8.93
CA VAL A 288 13.55 -17.97 -7.78
C VAL A 288 13.09 -16.93 -6.76
N CYS A 289 11.83 -17.05 -6.31
CA CYS A 289 11.35 -16.26 -5.18
C CYS A 289 12.15 -16.66 -3.93
N LYS A 290 12.81 -15.69 -3.30
CA LYS A 290 13.62 -15.95 -2.13
C LYS A 290 12.78 -15.99 -0.86
N GLN A 291 13.04 -16.96 0.01
CA GLN A 291 12.37 -17.06 1.32
C GLN A 291 12.58 -15.79 2.18
N GLU A 292 13.74 -15.13 2.06
CA GLU A 292 14.03 -13.87 2.77
C GLU A 292 12.98 -12.78 2.49
N TRP A 293 12.44 -12.72 1.27
CA TRP A 293 11.42 -11.75 0.88
C TRP A 293 10.08 -12.03 1.57
N ILE A 294 9.69 -13.30 1.63
CA ILE A 294 8.48 -13.75 2.32
C ILE A 294 8.61 -13.44 3.80
N ASP A 295 9.77 -13.74 4.40
CA ASP A 295 10.03 -13.51 5.81
C ASP A 295 9.99 -12.02 6.16
N GLU A 296 10.56 -11.14 5.32
CA GLU A 296 10.48 -9.69 5.48
C GLU A 296 9.04 -9.18 5.47
N LEU A 297 8.21 -9.62 4.53
CA LEU A 297 6.80 -9.23 4.49
C LEU A 297 6.05 -9.69 5.75
N TRP A 298 6.40 -10.84 6.31
CA TRP A 298 5.83 -11.31 7.58
C TRP A 298 6.24 -10.46 8.79
N LYS A 299 7.32 -9.69 8.73
CA LYS A 299 7.71 -8.76 9.81
C LYS A 299 6.78 -7.54 9.89
N VAL A 300 6.07 -7.22 8.81
CA VAL A 300 5.11 -6.10 8.73
C VAL A 300 3.64 -6.54 8.54
N ALA A 301 3.41 -7.83 8.29
CA ALA A 301 2.08 -8.39 8.11
C ALA A 301 1.24 -8.24 9.39
N GLN A 302 0.00 -7.77 9.23
CA GLN A 302 -0.97 -7.62 10.33
C GLN A 302 -1.99 -8.76 10.37
N ARG A 303 -2.05 -9.52 9.28
CA ARG A 303 -3.05 -10.52 8.92
C ARG A 303 -2.34 -11.62 8.14
N GLU A 304 -3.03 -12.72 7.94
CA GLU A 304 -2.62 -13.70 6.96
C GLU A 304 -2.59 -13.11 5.55
N LEU A 305 -1.93 -13.84 4.65
CA LEU A 305 -1.74 -13.46 3.27
C LEU A 305 -2.39 -14.51 2.36
N ALA A 306 -3.03 -14.05 1.29
CA ALA A 306 -3.54 -14.91 0.21
C ALA A 306 -3.36 -14.22 -1.15
N THR A 307 -3.57 -14.95 -2.23
CA THR A 307 -3.53 -14.41 -3.61
C THR A 307 -4.83 -13.70 -4.01
N GLY A 308 -5.83 -13.61 -3.13
CA GLY A 308 -7.13 -13.04 -3.47
C GLY A 308 -7.80 -13.81 -4.60
N PHE A 309 -8.33 -13.11 -5.60
CA PHE A 309 -9.07 -13.70 -6.72
C PHE A 309 -8.20 -14.20 -7.88
N TYR A 310 -6.87 -14.03 -7.82
CA TYR A 310 -6.01 -14.32 -8.97
C TYR A 310 -6.07 -15.77 -9.44
N TYR A 311 -6.16 -16.75 -8.54
CA TYR A 311 -6.12 -18.18 -8.91
C TYR A 311 -7.42 -18.94 -8.60
N HIS A 312 -8.24 -18.44 -7.69
CA HIS A 312 -9.53 -19.02 -7.33
C HIS A 312 -10.40 -17.97 -6.63
N THR A 313 -11.70 -18.22 -6.58
CA THR A 313 -12.61 -17.44 -5.74
C THR A 313 -12.29 -17.70 -4.26
N PRO A 314 -12.00 -16.68 -3.45
CA PRO A 314 -11.73 -16.83 -2.02
C PRO A 314 -12.85 -17.55 -1.28
N THR A 315 -12.50 -18.43 -0.34
CA THR A 315 -13.44 -19.13 0.53
C THR A 315 -13.40 -18.57 1.96
N ASP A 316 -14.07 -19.24 2.88
CA ASP A 316 -13.94 -19.04 4.33
C ASP A 316 -12.48 -19.10 4.84
N LYS A 317 -11.57 -19.75 4.11
CA LYS A 317 -10.17 -19.89 4.50
C LYS A 317 -9.37 -18.61 4.35
N GLU A 318 -9.77 -17.71 3.44
CA GLU A 318 -9.17 -16.39 3.23
C GLU A 318 -9.93 -15.25 3.94
N GLN A 319 -10.77 -15.58 4.91
CA GLN A 319 -11.45 -14.61 5.79
C GLN A 319 -10.78 -14.56 7.17
N LEU A 320 -10.87 -13.41 7.84
CA LEU A 320 -10.44 -13.22 9.22
C LEU A 320 -11.53 -13.71 10.18
N PHE A 321 -11.89 -14.98 10.02
CA PHE A 321 -12.79 -15.71 10.89
C PHE A 321 -11.99 -16.76 11.68
N GLY A 322 -12.26 -16.86 12.98
CA GLY A 322 -11.56 -17.75 13.90
C GLY A 322 -10.21 -17.26 14.41
N PRO A 323 -9.42 -18.16 15.07
CA PRO A 323 -8.16 -17.80 15.69
C PRO A 323 -7.15 -17.34 14.64
N ARG A 324 -6.41 -16.27 14.96
CA ARG A 324 -5.32 -15.78 14.09
C ARG A 324 -4.29 -16.88 13.91
N ARG A 325 -3.95 -17.22 12.66
CA ARG A 325 -2.99 -18.30 12.37
C ARG A 325 -1.54 -17.81 12.48
N LYS A 326 -1.29 -16.49 12.43
CA LYS A 326 0.04 -15.87 12.64
C LYS A 326 -0.07 -14.46 13.23
N ILE A 327 0.85 -14.10 14.13
CA ILE A 327 0.89 -12.80 14.83
C ILE A 327 2.14 -12.03 14.33
N PRO A 328 2.06 -10.71 14.09
CA PRO A 328 3.23 -9.91 13.77
C PRO A 328 4.30 -10.07 14.84
N VAL A 329 5.53 -10.37 14.41
CA VAL A 329 6.64 -10.75 15.32
C VAL A 329 7.60 -9.58 15.56
N TYR A 330 7.36 -8.40 14.95
CA TYR A 330 8.29 -7.26 15.03
C TYR A 330 7.59 -5.95 15.34
N LYS A 331 8.22 -5.15 16.20
CA LYS A 331 7.90 -3.75 16.48
C LYS A 331 8.91 -2.85 15.80
N PHE A 332 8.43 -1.83 15.11
CA PHE A 332 9.27 -0.75 14.59
C PHE A 332 9.67 0.20 15.72
N ILE A 333 10.96 0.32 16.01
CA ILE A 333 11.43 1.03 17.21
C ILE A 333 12.19 2.32 16.93
N GLY A 334 12.73 2.51 15.72
CA GLY A 334 13.46 3.74 15.41
C GLY A 334 13.91 3.87 13.96
N GLU A 335 14.47 5.03 13.65
CA GLU A 335 14.98 5.41 12.34
C GLU A 335 16.33 6.11 12.53
N VAL A 336 17.31 5.80 11.69
CA VAL A 336 18.62 6.44 11.69
C VAL A 336 18.52 7.82 11.04
N LEU A 337 18.96 8.85 11.75
CA LEU A 337 19.06 10.22 11.25
C LEU A 337 20.45 10.54 10.70
N SER A 338 21.50 10.05 11.36
CA SER A 338 22.89 10.23 10.94
C SER A 338 23.81 9.19 11.57
N TYR A 339 25.02 9.06 11.01
CA TYR A 339 26.05 8.13 11.46
C TYR A 339 27.42 8.81 11.44
N ASN A 340 28.22 8.61 12.50
CA ASN A 340 29.60 9.05 12.56
C ASN A 340 30.53 7.84 12.38
N GLU A 341 31.24 7.78 11.26
CA GLU A 341 32.14 6.67 10.92
C GLU A 341 33.34 6.54 11.87
N THR A 342 33.81 7.64 12.46
CA THR A 342 34.98 7.63 13.34
C THR A 342 34.63 7.07 14.72
N THR A 343 33.52 7.50 15.30
CA THR A 343 33.08 7.05 16.63
C THR A 343 32.20 5.81 16.58
N LYS A 344 31.70 5.44 15.40
CA LYS A 344 30.69 4.39 15.16
C LYS A 344 29.39 4.62 15.91
N ILE A 345 29.02 5.89 16.11
CA ILE A 345 27.78 6.28 16.80
C ILE A 345 26.73 6.67 15.77
N ALA A 346 25.53 6.12 15.91
CA ALA A 346 24.36 6.51 15.14
C ALA A 346 23.46 7.44 15.97
N THR A 347 22.91 8.46 15.32
CA THR A 347 21.82 9.30 15.84
C THR A 347 20.50 8.71 15.37
N ILE A 348 19.60 8.42 16.30
CA ILE A 348 18.37 7.67 16.06
C ILE A 348 17.17 8.46 16.56
N ARG A 349 16.14 8.52 15.74
CA ARG A 349 14.80 8.95 16.16
C ARG A 349 14.01 7.74 16.62
N GLN A 350 13.67 7.70 17.89
CA GLN A 350 12.84 6.65 18.45
C GLN A 350 11.40 6.74 17.91
N ARG A 351 10.78 5.59 17.73
CA ARG A 351 9.37 5.45 17.31
C ARG A 351 8.53 4.63 18.29
N ASN A 352 9.12 3.59 18.90
CA ASN A 352 8.53 2.82 19.98
C ASN A 352 9.58 2.47 21.03
N HIS A 353 9.10 2.11 22.22
CA HIS A 353 9.96 1.77 23.35
C HIS A 353 10.95 0.64 23.05
N PHE A 354 12.22 0.87 23.41
CA PHE A 354 13.27 -0.14 23.53
C PHE A 354 14.27 0.24 24.63
N SER A 355 15.04 -0.72 25.12
CA SER A 355 15.92 -0.61 26.29
C SER A 355 17.31 -1.15 26.03
N VAL A 356 18.28 -0.73 26.85
CA VAL A 356 19.58 -1.40 26.94
C VAL A 356 19.35 -2.88 27.27
N GLY A 357 20.05 -3.76 26.54
CA GLY A 357 19.89 -5.22 26.59
C GLY A 357 18.92 -5.77 25.56
N ASP A 358 18.19 -4.94 24.82
CA ASP A 358 17.31 -5.41 23.74
C ASP A 358 18.11 -5.84 22.51
N GLU A 359 17.71 -6.97 21.91
CA GLU A 359 18.14 -7.36 20.56
C GLU A 359 17.34 -6.60 19.51
N ILE A 360 18.05 -5.90 18.62
CA ILE A 360 17.47 -5.06 17.58
C ILE A 360 18.04 -5.44 16.22
N GLU A 361 17.27 -5.16 15.18
CA GLU A 361 17.64 -5.34 13.78
C GLU A 361 17.62 -3.98 13.09
N PHE A 362 18.75 -3.63 12.47
CA PHE A 362 18.81 -2.56 11.49
C PHE A 362 18.50 -3.13 10.11
N TYR A 363 17.73 -2.41 9.31
CA TYR A 363 17.53 -2.74 7.91
C TYR A 363 17.46 -1.47 7.05
N GLY A 364 17.89 -1.59 5.79
CA GLY A 364 17.92 -0.49 4.83
C GLY A 364 17.59 -0.92 3.40
N PRO A 365 17.59 0.02 2.44
CA PRO A 365 17.41 -0.27 1.03
C PRO A 365 18.42 -1.30 0.51
N GLY A 366 18.01 -2.16 -0.41
CA GLY A 366 18.89 -3.18 -0.99
C GLY A 366 19.22 -4.34 -0.04
N PHE A 367 18.34 -4.60 0.93
CA PHE A 367 18.45 -5.71 1.90
C PHE A 367 19.70 -5.66 2.77
N HIS A 368 20.27 -4.48 3.02
CA HIS A 368 21.25 -4.30 4.08
C HIS A 368 20.56 -4.59 5.43
N HIS A 369 21.04 -5.58 6.17
CA HIS A 369 20.54 -5.90 7.51
C HIS A 369 21.66 -6.34 8.44
N PHE A 370 21.52 -6.05 9.72
CA PHE A 370 22.34 -6.68 10.77
C PHE A 370 21.62 -6.59 12.11
N HIS A 371 22.04 -7.44 13.04
CA HIS A 371 21.47 -7.51 14.38
C HIS A 371 22.52 -7.07 15.41
N GLN A 372 22.06 -6.42 16.48
CA GLN A 372 22.90 -6.13 17.65
C GLN A 372 22.09 -6.07 18.94
N SER A 373 22.76 -6.31 20.05
CA SER A 373 22.28 -5.92 21.38
C SER A 373 22.49 -4.42 21.59
N VAL A 374 21.51 -3.73 22.17
CA VAL A 374 21.69 -2.34 22.63
C VAL A 374 22.54 -2.35 23.90
N VAL A 375 23.75 -1.81 23.84
CA VAL A 375 24.71 -1.83 24.97
C VAL A 375 24.71 -0.54 25.79
N GLU A 376 24.52 0.60 25.14
CA GLU A 376 24.53 1.92 25.76
C GLU A 376 23.73 2.88 24.88
N MET A 377 23.10 3.87 25.51
CA MET A 377 22.37 4.93 24.82
C MET A 377 22.56 6.25 25.56
N TRP A 378 22.55 7.36 24.81
CA TRP A 378 22.55 8.72 25.37
C TRP A 378 21.40 9.54 24.78
N ASN A 379 20.78 10.40 25.59
CA ASN A 379 19.78 11.36 25.14
C ASN A 379 20.43 12.54 24.39
N GLU A 380 19.62 13.51 23.94
CA GLU A 380 20.09 14.73 23.25
C GLU A 380 21.06 15.58 24.09
N ASP A 381 20.96 15.52 25.42
CA ASP A 381 21.81 16.23 26.37
C ASP A 381 23.13 15.49 26.66
N GLY A 382 23.32 14.29 26.10
CA GLY A 382 24.50 13.44 26.32
C GLY A 382 24.46 12.63 27.62
N GLU A 383 23.32 12.59 28.30
CA GLU A 383 23.13 11.81 29.52
C GLU A 383 22.82 10.34 29.18
N THR A 384 23.44 9.41 29.91
CA THR A 384 23.19 7.97 29.75
C THR A 384 21.75 7.62 30.12
N ILE A 385 21.08 6.84 29.26
CA ILE A 385 19.70 6.37 29.47
C ILE A 385 19.61 4.84 29.38
N ASP A 386 18.77 4.23 30.22
CA ASP A 386 18.53 2.77 30.24
C ASP A 386 17.41 2.34 29.27
N ARG A 387 16.56 3.28 28.88
CA ARG A 387 15.39 3.08 28.02
C ARG A 387 15.11 4.31 27.18
N ALA A 388 14.47 4.09 26.04
CA ALA A 388 13.97 5.13 25.15
C ALA A 388 12.43 5.12 25.16
N PRO A 389 11.77 5.76 26.15
CA PRO A 389 10.34 5.55 26.39
C PRO A 389 9.44 6.52 25.62
N ASN A 390 10.00 7.63 25.12
CA ASN A 390 9.24 8.74 24.57
C ASN A 390 9.22 8.68 23.03
N PRO A 391 8.04 8.62 22.39
CA PRO A 391 7.92 8.75 20.94
C PRO A 391 8.68 9.97 20.41
N MET A 392 9.42 9.78 19.32
CA MET A 392 10.18 10.82 18.61
C MET A 392 11.40 11.39 19.35
N MET A 393 11.77 10.85 20.52
CA MET A 393 13.03 11.27 21.17
C MET A 393 14.22 10.97 20.27
N ILE A 394 15.17 11.89 20.21
CA ILE A 394 16.45 11.63 19.57
C ILE A 394 17.40 11.05 20.63
N LEU A 395 18.13 10.03 20.23
CA LEU A 395 19.16 9.42 21.05
C LEU A 395 20.35 9.05 20.18
N THR A 396 21.46 8.77 20.82
CA THR A 396 22.64 8.23 20.17
C THR A 396 23.02 6.88 20.79
N MET A 397 23.58 5.98 19.98
CA MET A 397 24.12 4.71 20.47
C MET A 397 25.20 4.18 19.52
N PRO A 398 26.14 3.35 20.02
CA PRO A 398 27.10 2.67 19.15
C PRO A 398 26.39 1.64 18.26
N VAL A 399 26.89 1.49 17.03
CA VAL A 399 26.43 0.48 16.08
C VAL A 399 27.58 -0.40 15.59
N LEU A 400 27.30 -1.69 15.40
CA LEU A 400 28.32 -2.68 15.00
C LEU A 400 28.79 -2.50 13.56
N GLU A 401 27.86 -2.14 12.66
CA GLU A 401 28.10 -1.95 11.24
C GLU A 401 27.70 -0.52 10.80
N PRO A 402 28.28 0.00 9.70
CA PRO A 402 27.89 1.30 9.16
C PRO A 402 26.40 1.35 8.81
N VAL A 403 25.72 2.43 9.24
CA VAL A 403 24.31 2.70 8.92
C VAL A 403 24.19 4.00 8.15
N LYS A 404 23.08 4.17 7.43
CA LYS A 404 22.78 5.36 6.63
C LYS A 404 21.53 6.08 7.15
N PRO A 405 21.42 7.41 6.94
CA PRO A 405 20.17 8.12 7.17
C PRO A 405 19.01 7.45 6.41
N GLY A 406 17.90 7.19 7.12
CA GLY A 406 16.74 6.47 6.58
C GLY A 406 16.76 4.95 6.79
N ASP A 407 17.86 4.37 7.29
CA ASP A 407 17.85 3.00 7.79
C ASP A 407 16.90 2.89 8.99
N MET A 408 16.20 1.78 9.07
CA MET A 408 15.11 1.56 10.02
C MET A 408 15.52 0.51 11.04
N ILE A 409 14.93 0.60 12.22
CA ILE A 409 15.25 -0.26 13.36
C ILE A 409 13.97 -0.93 13.84
N ARG A 410 14.04 -2.25 14.02
CA ARG A 410 12.94 -3.05 14.55
C ARG A 410 13.43 -4.05 15.60
N LYS A 411 12.51 -4.51 16.43
CA LYS A 411 12.76 -5.47 17.51
C LYS A 411 11.74 -6.60 17.46
N LYS A 412 12.18 -7.83 17.72
CA LYS A 412 11.30 -8.99 17.85
C LYS A 412 10.41 -8.86 19.09
N THR A 413 9.10 -9.06 18.95
CA THR A 413 8.09 -8.91 20.02
C THR A 413 7.93 -10.13 20.89
#